data_AF-A0A1I2R749-F1
#
_entry.id   AF-A0A1I2R749-F1
#
_cell.length_a   1.000
_cell.length_b   1.000
_cell.length_c   1.000
_cell.angle_alpha   90.00
_cell.angle_beta   90.00
_cell.angle_gamma   90.00
#
_symmetry.space_group_name_H-M   'P 1'
#
loop_
_entity.id
_entity.type
_entity.pdbx_description
1 polymer ?
#
loop_
_entity_poly.entity_id
_entity_poly.type
_entity_poly.pdbx_seq_one_letter_code
_entity_poly.pdbx_strand_id
1 'polypeptide(L)'
;MSEELKVFLKNLWPLYVIVLVIPGLSYGAWHIWPEKQLEIVVIDKTVPNTEYREHQGLFFTLNYYKYTQNDGSPYEKSSDYFGFVPNGQDDFGTVREMPGEASEEIQNWVASKDLIYLADTYGVYTRNFMDFKSGDLSQKVYGGLDAKDLEVLTEAKSQEKTIIAEYNSMASPTPRFYRSSFENLMGLKWTGWIARYFEELDTLVNDELPDWLIQNYTEQHGPWNLKGDGMIFVNESGEIQVFNAGLDYLNKTPLIRTPRLNKGGFNLPDVVPYPDWFDIVLIERDYEVISYFDLNPTDEGLSKLREMGLPRFFPAAVSKKNGAGYMYYFSGDFSDFDGEVGSPKFKGISYLWRGFYVVADYRDRQGFFWNYYMPLISQVLEREESSN
;
A
#
# COMPACT_ATOMS: atom_id res chain seq x y z
N MET A 1 -8.75 45.98 -27.05
CA MET A 1 -9.68 45.15 -26.28
C MET A 1 -10.99 45.90 -26.16
N SER A 2 -12.12 45.38 -26.65
CA SER A 2 -13.40 46.09 -26.61
C SER A 2 -13.84 46.35 -25.17
N GLU A 3 -14.58 47.43 -24.92
CA GLU A 3 -15.14 47.74 -23.59
C GLU A 3 -16.03 46.61 -23.06
N GLU A 4 -16.73 45.90 -23.95
CA GLU A 4 -17.51 44.70 -23.62
C GLU A 4 -16.66 43.57 -23.05
N LEU A 5 -15.46 43.35 -23.60
CA LEU A 5 -14.54 42.33 -23.10
C LEU A 5 -13.96 42.70 -21.72
N LYS A 6 -13.74 44.00 -21.44
CA LYS A 6 -13.33 44.47 -20.11
C LYS A 6 -14.40 44.24 -19.05
N VAL A 7 -15.65 44.58 -19.37
CA VAL A 7 -16.79 44.38 -18.45
C VAL A 7 -17.05 42.90 -18.22
N PHE A 8 -16.97 42.07 -19.28
CA PHE A 8 -17.07 40.61 -19.18
C PHE A 8 -15.99 40.03 -18.26
N LEU A 9 -14.71 40.37 -18.47
CA LEU A 9 -13.61 39.91 -17.62
C LEU A 9 -13.76 40.39 -16.17
N LYS A 10 -14.20 41.63 -15.94
CA LYS A 10 -14.46 42.15 -14.59
C LYS A 10 -15.57 41.37 -13.86
N ASN A 11 -16.59 40.92 -14.58
CA ASN A 11 -17.68 40.13 -14.02
C ASN A 11 -17.29 38.68 -13.72
N LEU A 12 -16.16 38.18 -14.26
CA LEU A 12 -15.57 36.88 -13.91
C LEU A 12 -14.78 36.88 -12.59
N TRP A 13 -14.86 37.96 -11.78
CA TRP A 13 -14.14 38.02 -10.51
C TRP A 13 -14.38 36.83 -9.55
N PRO A 14 -15.58 36.19 -9.47
CA PRO A 14 -15.75 35.00 -8.63
C PRO A 14 -14.90 33.83 -9.14
N LEU A 15 -14.75 33.71 -10.47
CA LEU A 15 -13.90 32.70 -11.09
C LEU A 15 -12.42 32.97 -10.78
N TYR A 16 -11.97 34.23 -10.80
CA TYR A 16 -10.59 34.57 -10.40
C TYR A 16 -10.32 34.24 -8.94
N VAL A 17 -11.30 34.45 -8.06
CA VAL A 17 -11.16 34.05 -6.64
C VAL A 17 -11.00 32.54 -6.52
N ILE A 18 -11.84 31.76 -7.21
CA ILE A 18 -11.82 30.29 -7.14
C ILE A 18 -10.54 29.71 -7.77
N VAL A 19 -10.09 30.23 -8.91
CA VAL A 19 -8.99 29.63 -9.69
C VAL A 19 -7.61 30.19 -9.29
N LEU A 20 -7.53 31.41 -8.76
CA LEU A 20 -6.24 32.04 -8.44
C LEU A 20 -6.07 32.33 -6.95
N VAL A 21 -7.06 32.96 -6.31
CA VAL A 21 -6.91 33.41 -4.90
C VAL A 21 -6.94 32.21 -3.96
N ILE A 22 -7.90 31.29 -4.09
CA ILE A 22 -8.00 30.12 -3.21
C ILE A 22 -6.75 29.22 -3.33
N PRO A 23 -6.30 28.81 -4.53
CA PRO A 23 -5.06 28.04 -4.66
C PRO A 23 -3.84 28.81 -4.18
N GLY A 24 -3.75 30.12 -4.46
CA GLY A 24 -2.65 30.96 -3.99
C GLY A 24 -2.57 31.05 -2.46
N LEU A 25 -3.71 31.21 -1.78
CA LEU A 25 -3.79 31.18 -0.32
C LEU A 25 -3.47 29.80 0.23
N SER A 26 -3.95 28.73 -0.40
CA SER A 26 -3.65 27.33 -0.02
C SER A 26 -2.15 27.04 -0.12
N TYR A 27 -1.50 27.48 -1.21
CA TYR A 27 -0.06 27.36 -1.40
C TYR A 27 0.73 28.18 -0.38
N GLY A 28 0.37 29.44 -0.18
CA GLY A 28 1.00 30.29 0.83
C GLY A 28 0.83 29.76 2.26
N ALA A 29 -0.34 29.22 2.59
CA ALA A 29 -0.61 28.62 3.89
C ALA A 29 0.24 27.37 4.16
N TRP A 30 0.55 26.58 3.12
CA TRP A 30 1.45 25.43 3.25
C TRP A 30 2.88 25.87 3.59
N HIS A 31 3.40 26.91 2.93
CA HIS A 31 4.77 27.42 3.22
C HIS A 31 4.93 27.95 4.64
N ILE A 32 3.90 28.57 5.20
CA ILE A 32 3.91 29.13 6.56
C ILE A 32 3.64 28.05 7.64
N TRP A 33 3.10 26.90 7.25
CA TRP A 33 2.81 25.81 8.18
C TRP A 33 4.11 25.24 8.76
N PRO A 34 4.18 24.94 10.08
CA PRO A 34 5.39 24.39 10.68
C PRO A 34 5.75 23.02 10.09
N GLU A 35 7.05 22.78 10.02
CA GLU A 35 7.63 21.46 9.73
C GLU A 35 7.69 20.62 11.01
N LYS A 36 7.69 19.31 10.82
CA LYS A 36 7.73 18.31 11.88
C LYS A 36 8.89 17.36 11.59
N GLN A 37 9.84 17.25 12.50
CA GLN A 37 10.93 16.28 12.33
C GLN A 37 10.42 14.89 12.68
N LEU A 38 10.61 13.95 11.77
CA LEU A 38 10.30 12.55 11.99
C LEU A 38 11.18 11.72 11.04
N GLU A 39 12.18 11.06 11.60
CA GLU A 39 13.20 10.33 10.86
C GLU A 39 12.72 8.92 10.51
N ILE A 40 12.18 8.79 9.30
CA ILE A 40 11.60 7.58 8.74
C ILE A 40 12.59 6.87 7.83
N VAL A 41 12.75 5.56 8.02
CA VAL A 41 13.39 4.65 7.07
C VAL A 41 12.33 4.03 6.19
N VAL A 42 12.44 4.19 4.88
CA VAL A 42 11.57 3.49 3.90
C VAL A 42 12.36 2.38 3.24
N ILE A 43 11.81 1.17 3.22
CA ILE A 43 12.36 0.00 2.52
C ILE A 43 11.37 -0.40 1.44
N ASP A 44 11.81 -0.33 0.19
CA ASP A 44 11.05 -0.72 -0.99
C ASP A 44 11.97 -1.39 -2.02
N LYS A 45 11.73 -2.68 -2.25
CA LYS A 45 12.48 -3.49 -3.23
C LYS A 45 11.79 -3.54 -4.60
N THR A 46 10.57 -3.04 -4.72
CA THR A 46 9.68 -3.18 -5.89
C THR A 46 9.56 -1.85 -6.64
N VAL A 47 10.70 -1.36 -7.17
CA VAL A 47 10.74 -0.08 -7.88
C VAL A 47 11.15 -0.28 -9.35
N PRO A 48 10.28 -0.85 -10.20
CA PRO A 48 10.65 -1.22 -11.57
C PRO A 48 10.93 -0.01 -12.46
N ASN A 49 10.41 1.17 -12.13
CA ASN A 49 10.51 2.38 -12.96
C ASN A 49 10.51 3.67 -12.11
N THR A 50 10.67 4.82 -12.77
CA THR A 50 10.73 6.15 -12.12
C THR A 50 9.38 6.73 -11.73
N GLU A 51 8.29 5.94 -11.76
CA GLU A 51 6.99 6.39 -11.25
C GLU A 51 6.92 6.26 -9.72
N TYR A 52 7.70 5.32 -9.17
CA TYR A 52 7.83 5.06 -7.73
C TYR A 52 6.48 4.69 -7.08
N ARG A 53 5.71 3.87 -7.79
CA ARG A 53 4.32 3.54 -7.49
C ARG A 53 4.10 3.02 -6.08
N GLU A 54 4.95 2.12 -5.59
CA GLU A 54 4.76 1.43 -4.29
C GLU A 54 5.05 2.30 -3.07
N HIS A 55 5.68 3.48 -3.22
CA HIS A 55 5.91 4.39 -2.10
C HIS A 55 5.55 5.84 -2.36
N GLN A 56 5.15 6.24 -3.59
CA GLN A 56 4.88 7.65 -3.86
C GLN A 56 3.72 8.20 -3.01
N GLY A 57 2.73 7.38 -2.66
CA GLY A 57 1.64 7.77 -1.77
C GLY A 57 2.16 8.15 -0.37
N LEU A 58 3.11 7.39 0.16
CA LEU A 58 3.78 7.70 1.43
C LEU A 58 4.51 9.04 1.34
N PHE A 59 5.41 9.18 0.35
CA PHE A 59 6.22 10.39 0.18
C PHE A 59 5.39 11.65 -0.08
N PHE A 60 4.29 11.53 -0.83
CA PHE A 60 3.33 12.63 -0.98
C PHE A 60 2.76 13.02 0.38
N THR A 61 2.36 12.04 1.18
CA THR A 61 1.77 12.28 2.50
C THR A 61 2.76 12.93 3.47
N LEU A 62 4.01 12.47 3.49
CA LEU A 62 5.09 13.07 4.29
C LEU A 62 5.28 14.54 3.95
N ASN A 63 5.44 14.85 2.66
CA ASN A 63 5.63 16.21 2.20
C ASN A 63 4.39 17.08 2.39
N TYR A 64 3.19 16.52 2.21
CA TYR A 64 1.94 17.24 2.42
C TYR A 64 1.80 17.74 3.86
N TYR A 65 2.11 16.88 4.84
CA TYR A 65 2.07 17.21 6.27
C TYR A 65 3.36 17.86 6.79
N LYS A 66 4.33 18.12 5.91
CA LYS A 66 5.64 18.74 6.21
C LYS A 66 6.48 17.95 7.22
N TYR A 67 6.48 16.63 7.11
CA TYR A 67 7.46 15.80 7.79
C TYR A 67 8.83 15.92 7.11
N THR A 68 9.89 16.08 7.89
CA THR A 68 11.27 16.27 7.42
C THR A 68 12.22 15.32 8.15
N GLN A 69 13.37 15.08 7.52
CA GLN A 69 14.48 14.37 8.13
C GLN A 69 15.10 15.18 9.28
N ASN A 70 15.98 14.55 10.07
CA ASN A 70 16.66 15.19 11.19
C ASN A 70 17.46 16.45 10.82
N ASP A 71 17.96 16.52 9.58
CA ASP A 71 18.69 17.69 9.05
C ASP A 71 17.77 18.80 8.52
N GLY A 72 16.45 18.59 8.56
CA GLY A 72 15.41 19.50 8.07
C GLY A 72 15.10 19.37 6.59
N SER A 73 15.75 18.46 5.86
CA SER A 73 15.45 18.22 4.45
C SER A 73 14.08 17.55 4.27
N PRO A 74 13.34 17.87 3.19
CA PRO A 74 12.12 17.15 2.83
C PRO A 74 12.45 15.75 2.30
N TYR A 75 11.46 14.86 2.33
CA TYR A 75 11.59 13.51 1.78
C TYR A 75 11.48 13.49 0.25
N GLU A 76 12.46 12.89 -0.41
CA GLU A 76 12.54 12.70 -1.86
C GLU A 76 12.32 11.24 -2.27
N LYS A 77 11.24 10.97 -3.01
CA LYS A 77 10.88 9.60 -3.44
C LYS A 77 11.93 8.90 -4.30
N SER A 78 12.79 9.65 -4.99
CA SER A 78 13.89 9.07 -5.78
C SER A 78 15.09 8.64 -4.93
N SER A 79 15.24 9.20 -3.72
CA SER A 79 16.49 9.25 -2.96
C SER A 79 16.40 8.53 -1.62
N ASP A 80 15.28 8.71 -0.91
CA ASP A 80 15.21 8.44 0.54
C ASP A 80 14.51 7.12 0.86
N TYR A 81 14.90 6.05 0.17
CA TYR A 81 14.42 4.69 0.42
C TYR A 81 15.53 3.67 0.19
N PHE A 82 15.48 2.50 0.82
CA PHE A 82 16.42 1.40 0.61
C PHE A 82 15.79 0.29 -0.23
N GLY A 83 16.59 -0.34 -1.08
CA GLY A 83 16.13 -1.38 -2.01
C GLY A 83 16.50 -1.06 -3.46
N PHE A 84 15.62 -1.36 -4.41
CA PHE A 84 15.98 -1.32 -5.83
C PHE A 84 15.87 0.10 -6.41
N VAL A 85 16.90 0.56 -7.12
CA VAL A 85 16.94 1.89 -7.75
C VAL A 85 16.93 1.75 -9.27
N PRO A 86 15.82 2.12 -9.95
CA PRO A 86 15.79 2.12 -11.40
C PRO A 86 16.65 3.27 -11.94
N ASN A 87 17.36 3.03 -13.04
CA ASN A 87 18.20 4.04 -13.70
C ASN A 87 17.63 4.48 -15.07
N GLY A 88 16.44 3.97 -15.43
CA GLY A 88 15.73 4.33 -16.66
C GLY A 88 16.41 3.85 -17.95
N GLN A 89 17.34 2.90 -17.86
CA GLN A 89 18.05 2.29 -18.98
C GLN A 89 17.69 0.80 -19.08
N ASP A 90 18.04 0.16 -20.20
CA ASP A 90 17.82 -1.29 -20.44
C ASP A 90 18.79 -2.19 -19.65
N ASP A 91 19.39 -1.67 -18.57
CA ASP A 91 20.16 -2.42 -17.57
C ASP A 91 19.37 -2.50 -16.25
N PHE A 92 19.74 -3.46 -15.42
CA PHE A 92 18.96 -3.85 -14.24
C PHE A 92 19.04 -2.85 -13.07
N GLY A 93 19.32 -1.56 -13.27
CA GLY A 93 19.41 -0.59 -12.17
C GLY A 93 20.51 -0.90 -11.14
N THR A 94 20.36 -0.36 -9.94
CA THR A 94 21.28 -0.60 -8.80
C THR A 94 20.50 -0.87 -7.51
N VAL A 95 21.18 -1.26 -6.43
CA VAL A 95 20.55 -1.46 -5.11
C VAL A 95 21.12 -0.43 -4.14
N ARG A 96 20.24 0.26 -3.42
CA ARG A 96 20.58 1.13 -2.30
C ARG A 96 20.54 0.32 -1.01
N GLU A 97 21.71 -0.08 -0.55
CA GLU A 97 21.87 -0.89 0.66
C GLU A 97 21.66 -0.06 1.94
N MET A 98 21.09 -0.70 2.96
CA MET A 98 21.02 -0.11 4.31
C MET A 98 22.41 0.00 4.93
N PRO A 99 22.70 1.06 5.70
CA PRO A 99 24.03 1.28 6.27
C PRO A 99 24.33 0.32 7.45
N GLY A 100 25.63 0.19 7.73
CA GLY A 100 26.16 -0.57 8.87
C GLY A 100 26.36 -2.04 8.52
N GLU A 101 27.57 -2.59 8.71
CA GLU A 101 27.87 -4.02 8.49
C GLU A 101 27.92 -4.80 9.80
N ALA A 102 28.41 -4.15 10.86
CA ALA A 102 28.45 -4.71 12.20
C ALA A 102 27.15 -4.40 12.95
N SER A 103 26.72 -5.32 13.81
CA SER A 103 25.47 -5.14 14.58
C SER A 103 25.45 -3.87 15.44
N GLU A 104 26.60 -3.39 15.93
CA GLU A 104 26.67 -2.12 16.67
C GLU A 104 26.41 -0.89 15.78
N GLU A 105 26.81 -0.92 14.51
CA GLU A 105 26.52 0.15 13.56
C GLU A 105 25.03 0.21 13.23
N ILE A 106 24.40 -0.96 13.05
CA ILE A 106 22.96 -1.08 12.81
C ILE A 106 22.19 -0.61 14.04
N GLN A 107 22.59 -1.00 15.24
CA GLN A 107 22.01 -0.54 16.51
C GLN A 107 22.00 0.98 16.62
N ASN A 108 23.16 1.61 16.41
CA ASN A 108 23.27 3.07 16.49
C ASN A 108 22.49 3.76 15.36
N TRP A 109 22.48 3.18 14.16
CA TRP A 109 21.71 3.71 13.05
C TRP A 109 20.21 3.67 13.34
N VAL A 110 19.66 2.52 13.78
CA VAL A 110 18.25 2.36 14.18
C VAL A 110 17.87 3.28 15.34
N ALA A 111 18.78 3.49 16.30
CA ALA A 111 18.54 4.40 17.43
C ALA A 111 18.25 5.84 16.98
N SER A 112 18.83 6.27 15.87
CA SER A 112 18.62 7.59 15.28
C SER A 112 17.31 7.74 14.49
N LYS A 113 16.53 6.66 14.36
CA LYS A 113 15.27 6.62 13.58
C LYS A 113 14.07 6.62 14.50
N ASP A 114 12.96 7.15 14.02
CA ASP A 114 11.67 7.11 14.73
C ASP A 114 10.83 5.94 14.23
N LEU A 115 10.81 5.74 12.90
CA LEU A 115 9.92 4.79 12.25
C LEU A 115 10.62 4.03 11.14
N ILE A 116 10.29 2.73 11.01
CA ILE A 116 10.68 1.91 9.87
C ILE A 116 9.44 1.50 9.08
N TYR A 117 9.46 1.77 7.77
CA TYR A 117 8.38 1.51 6.83
C TYR A 117 8.83 0.51 5.77
N LEU A 118 8.24 -0.68 5.78
CA LEU A 118 8.43 -1.70 4.76
C LEU A 118 7.27 -1.63 3.77
N ALA A 119 7.50 -0.98 2.63
CA ALA A 119 6.47 -0.73 1.62
C ALA A 119 6.19 -2.00 0.80
N ASP A 120 7.18 -2.50 0.07
CA ASP A 120 7.04 -3.73 -0.72
C ASP A 120 8.40 -4.43 -0.82
N THR A 121 8.43 -5.76 -0.72
CA THR A 121 9.65 -6.55 -0.87
C THR A 121 9.65 -7.52 -2.03
N TYR A 122 8.56 -7.64 -2.79
CA TYR A 122 8.41 -8.56 -3.92
C TYR A 122 9.58 -8.50 -4.89
N GLY A 123 9.97 -7.28 -5.25
CA GLY A 123 11.13 -7.03 -6.06
C GLY A 123 10.84 -6.83 -7.53
N VAL A 124 11.94 -6.82 -8.29
CA VAL A 124 11.94 -6.61 -9.73
C VAL A 124 12.45 -7.85 -10.45
N TYR A 125 11.92 -8.04 -11.65
CA TYR A 125 12.20 -9.19 -12.50
C TYR A 125 12.66 -8.73 -13.88
N THR A 126 13.29 -9.61 -14.64
CA THR A 126 13.84 -9.29 -15.96
C THR A 126 12.79 -8.70 -16.91
N ARG A 127 11.52 -9.16 -16.82
CA ARG A 127 10.39 -8.63 -17.60
C ARG A 127 10.06 -7.17 -17.36
N ASN A 128 10.56 -6.57 -16.27
CA ASN A 128 10.35 -5.16 -15.97
C ASN A 128 11.23 -4.24 -16.84
N PHE A 129 12.31 -4.76 -17.44
CA PHE A 129 13.33 -3.95 -18.14
C PHE A 129 13.53 -4.33 -19.60
N MET A 130 12.99 -5.46 -20.05
CA MET A 130 13.16 -5.95 -21.42
C MET A 130 11.83 -6.47 -21.96
N ASP A 131 11.66 -6.45 -23.27
CA ASP A 131 10.51 -7.07 -23.93
C ASP A 131 10.63 -8.59 -23.89
N PHE A 132 9.65 -9.27 -23.28
CA PHE A 132 9.55 -10.73 -23.24
C PHE A 132 8.51 -11.22 -24.25
N LYS A 133 8.74 -12.37 -24.90
CA LYS A 133 7.69 -13.05 -25.66
C LYS A 133 6.83 -13.88 -24.69
N SER A 134 5.56 -14.08 -25.03
CA SER A 134 4.66 -14.97 -24.26
C SER A 134 5.32 -16.36 -24.14
N GLY A 135 5.49 -16.83 -22.90
CA GLY A 135 6.16 -18.09 -22.55
C GLY A 135 7.60 -17.98 -22.02
N ASP A 136 8.25 -16.81 -22.12
CA ASP A 136 9.60 -16.63 -21.57
C ASP A 136 9.56 -16.51 -20.02
N LEU A 137 10.44 -17.24 -19.34
CA LEU A 137 10.53 -17.22 -17.87
C LEU A 137 11.20 -15.93 -17.38
N SER A 138 10.41 -15.07 -16.74
CA SER A 138 10.91 -13.86 -16.09
C SER A 138 11.70 -14.21 -14.83
N GLN A 139 13.00 -13.93 -14.82
CA GLN A 139 13.89 -14.24 -13.70
C GLN A 139 13.88 -13.11 -12.67
N LYS A 140 14.00 -13.44 -11.38
CA LYS A 140 14.15 -12.44 -10.33
C LYS A 140 15.50 -11.73 -10.48
N VAL A 141 15.47 -10.40 -10.47
CA VAL A 141 16.67 -9.55 -10.46
C VAL A 141 17.04 -9.22 -9.02
N TYR A 142 16.08 -8.69 -8.25
CA TYR A 142 16.23 -8.34 -6.83
C TYR A 142 14.88 -8.50 -6.13
N GLY A 143 14.87 -8.72 -4.82
CA GLY A 143 13.64 -8.87 -4.03
C GLY A 143 13.64 -10.02 -3.03
N GLY A 144 12.63 -10.00 -2.18
CA GLY A 144 12.42 -10.82 -1.00
C GLY A 144 13.06 -10.19 0.23
N LEU A 145 12.49 -10.49 1.40
CA LEU A 145 13.14 -10.23 2.67
C LEU A 145 14.45 -11.01 2.76
N ASP A 146 15.46 -10.36 3.34
CA ASP A 146 16.78 -10.94 3.61
C ASP A 146 17.17 -10.78 5.09
N ALA A 147 18.41 -11.20 5.41
CA ALA A 147 18.91 -11.16 6.77
C ALA A 147 19.04 -9.73 7.31
N LYS A 148 19.39 -8.76 6.45
CA LYS A 148 19.61 -7.37 6.85
C LYS A 148 18.29 -6.71 7.22
N ASP A 149 17.25 -6.93 6.43
CA ASP A 149 15.90 -6.43 6.74
C ASP A 149 15.45 -6.92 8.13
N LEU A 150 15.65 -8.20 8.41
CA LEU A 150 15.26 -8.79 9.68
C LEU A 150 16.10 -8.31 10.86
N GLU A 151 17.39 -8.07 10.67
CA GLU A 151 18.25 -7.50 11.71
C GLU A 151 17.79 -6.08 12.08
N VAL A 152 17.53 -5.25 11.07
CA VAL A 152 17.01 -3.88 11.24
C VAL A 152 15.64 -3.88 11.93
N LEU A 153 14.71 -4.72 11.48
CA LEU A 153 13.38 -4.85 12.11
C LEU A 153 13.47 -5.39 13.54
N THR A 154 14.40 -6.32 13.81
CA THR A 154 14.59 -6.89 15.15
C THR A 154 15.08 -5.81 16.10
N GLU A 155 16.02 -5.00 15.64
CA GLU A 155 16.58 -3.90 16.41
C GLU A 155 15.57 -2.76 16.60
N ALA A 156 14.78 -2.44 15.59
CA ALA A 156 13.70 -1.47 15.72
C ALA A 156 12.67 -1.93 16.75
N LYS A 157 12.33 -3.23 16.74
CA LYS A 157 11.42 -3.81 17.72
C LYS A 157 12.01 -3.74 19.13
N SER A 158 13.29 -4.11 19.32
CA SER A 158 13.95 -4.11 20.63
C SER A 158 14.11 -2.71 21.22
N GLN A 159 14.32 -1.71 20.37
CA GLN A 159 14.42 -0.30 20.75
C GLN A 159 13.06 0.42 20.80
N GLU A 160 11.95 -0.34 20.78
CA GLU A 160 10.60 0.20 20.91
C GLU A 160 10.23 1.22 19.82
N LYS A 161 10.84 1.14 18.63
CA LYS A 161 10.52 1.98 17.48
C LYS A 161 9.20 1.58 16.85
N THR A 162 8.61 2.49 16.08
CA THR A 162 7.44 2.15 15.26
C THR A 162 7.84 1.43 13.98
N ILE A 163 7.15 0.34 13.69
CA ILE A 163 7.34 -0.48 12.49
C ILE A 163 6.02 -0.54 11.74
N ILE A 164 6.04 -0.20 10.45
CA ILE A 164 4.93 -0.40 9.52
C ILE A 164 5.41 -1.36 8.45
N ALA A 165 4.62 -2.39 8.16
CA ALA A 165 4.85 -3.25 7.02
C ALA A 165 3.56 -3.48 6.23
N GLU A 166 3.67 -3.56 4.92
CA GLU A 166 2.53 -3.80 4.04
C GLU A 166 2.58 -5.16 3.35
N TYR A 167 1.52 -5.41 2.59
CA TYR A 167 1.41 -6.48 1.63
C TYR A 167 2.66 -6.60 0.76
N ASN A 168 2.87 -7.85 0.32
CA ASN A 168 3.97 -8.34 -0.48
C ASN A 168 5.36 -8.36 0.19
N SER A 169 5.36 -8.44 1.53
CA SER A 169 6.56 -8.68 2.31
C SER A 169 6.86 -10.17 2.55
N MET A 170 5.81 -11.01 2.60
CA MET A 170 5.91 -12.42 3.04
C MET A 170 5.92 -13.44 1.91
N ALA A 171 5.24 -13.16 0.79
CA ALA A 171 5.09 -14.12 -0.30
C ALA A 171 6.41 -14.35 -1.06
N SER A 172 6.38 -15.24 -2.05
CA SER A 172 7.51 -15.36 -3.00
C SER A 172 7.81 -13.98 -3.59
N PRO A 173 9.08 -13.54 -3.62
CA PRO A 173 10.29 -14.36 -3.57
C PRO A 173 11.00 -14.42 -2.21
N THR A 174 10.34 -14.06 -1.11
CA THR A 174 10.89 -14.19 0.24
C THR A 174 11.09 -15.68 0.62
N PRO A 175 12.32 -16.10 0.96
CA PRO A 175 12.58 -17.45 1.48
C PRO A 175 11.78 -17.78 2.74
N ARG A 176 11.30 -19.01 2.86
CA ARG A 176 10.48 -19.47 4.01
C ARG A 176 11.11 -19.21 5.37
N PHE A 177 12.43 -19.29 5.47
CA PHE A 177 13.16 -18.97 6.70
C PHE A 177 12.95 -17.50 7.10
N TYR A 178 13.21 -16.56 6.18
CA TYR A 178 13.04 -15.14 6.46
C TYR A 178 11.57 -14.76 6.67
N ARG A 179 10.65 -15.35 5.91
CA ARG A 179 9.21 -15.22 6.14
C ARG A 179 8.81 -15.62 7.56
N SER A 180 9.27 -16.79 8.01
CA SER A 180 8.93 -17.30 9.36
C SER A 180 9.49 -16.39 10.45
N SER A 181 10.70 -15.84 10.26
CA SER A 181 11.29 -14.86 11.16
C SER A 181 10.49 -13.55 11.20
N PHE A 182 10.08 -13.04 10.04
CA PHE A 182 9.23 -11.85 9.93
C PHE A 182 7.87 -12.06 10.61
N GLU A 183 7.19 -13.17 10.33
CA GLU A 183 5.93 -13.56 10.96
C GLU A 183 6.03 -13.57 12.49
N ASN A 184 7.09 -14.20 13.04
CA ASN A 184 7.34 -14.23 14.49
C ASN A 184 7.68 -12.84 15.06
N LEU A 185 8.45 -12.04 14.32
CA LEU A 185 8.81 -10.68 14.72
C LEU A 185 7.56 -9.79 14.80
N MET A 186 6.72 -9.85 13.77
CA MET A 186 5.52 -9.04 13.67
C MET A 186 4.31 -9.65 14.37
N GLY A 187 4.39 -10.85 14.95
CA GLY A 187 3.25 -11.47 15.65
C GLY A 187 2.04 -11.71 14.73
N LEU A 188 2.29 -12.06 13.47
CA LEU A 188 1.29 -12.33 12.45
C LEU A 188 1.67 -13.56 11.64
N LYS A 189 0.69 -14.22 11.03
CA LYS A 189 0.89 -15.44 10.26
C LYS A 189 0.13 -15.36 8.94
N TRP A 190 0.85 -15.42 7.82
CA TRP A 190 0.21 -15.53 6.52
C TRP A 190 -0.40 -16.93 6.35
N THR A 191 -1.64 -16.98 5.87
CA THR A 191 -2.34 -18.25 5.62
C THR A 191 -1.84 -18.96 4.36
N GLY A 192 -0.98 -18.31 3.58
CA GLY A 192 -0.57 -18.76 2.25
C GLY A 192 -1.51 -18.28 1.14
N TRP A 193 -2.64 -17.65 1.48
CA TRP A 193 -3.61 -17.14 0.51
C TRP A 193 -3.45 -15.63 0.27
N ILE A 194 -3.47 -15.27 -1.00
CA ILE A 194 -3.75 -13.91 -1.48
C ILE A 194 -5.03 -13.91 -2.29
N ALA A 195 -5.69 -12.76 -2.39
CA ALA A 195 -6.85 -12.60 -3.25
C ALA A 195 -6.90 -11.25 -3.95
N ARG A 196 -7.55 -11.22 -5.12
CA ARG A 196 -7.83 -10.00 -5.88
C ARG A 196 -9.18 -10.12 -6.60
N TYR A 197 -9.87 -8.99 -6.73
CA TYR A 197 -11.09 -8.88 -7.51
C TYR A 197 -10.79 -8.47 -8.96
N PHE A 198 -11.54 -9.07 -9.89
CA PHE A 198 -11.51 -8.77 -11.31
C PHE A 198 -12.93 -8.47 -11.78
N GLU A 199 -13.10 -7.40 -12.54
CA GLU A 199 -14.41 -7.04 -13.10
C GLU A 199 -14.90 -8.00 -14.18
N GLU A 200 -13.97 -8.65 -14.86
CA GLU A 200 -14.25 -9.57 -15.94
C GLU A 200 -13.24 -10.72 -15.93
N LEU A 201 -13.75 -11.94 -15.82
CA LEU A 201 -12.95 -13.17 -15.85
C LEU A 201 -12.80 -13.74 -17.26
N ASP A 202 -13.54 -13.28 -18.25
CA ASP A 202 -13.42 -13.74 -19.64
C ASP A 202 -12.09 -13.23 -20.26
N THR A 203 -11.20 -14.17 -20.59
CA THR A 203 -9.88 -13.88 -21.17
C THR A 203 -9.94 -13.30 -22.58
N LEU A 204 -11.10 -13.35 -23.25
CA LEU A 204 -11.33 -12.68 -24.53
C LEU A 204 -11.66 -11.20 -24.37
N VAL A 205 -12.00 -10.77 -23.15
CA VAL A 205 -12.40 -9.40 -22.82
C VAL A 205 -11.37 -8.72 -21.92
N ASN A 206 -10.78 -9.46 -20.97
CA ASN A 206 -9.81 -8.97 -20.00
C ASN A 206 -8.41 -9.56 -20.27
N ASP A 207 -7.46 -8.69 -20.59
CA ASP A 207 -6.05 -9.01 -20.80
C ASP A 207 -5.17 -8.84 -19.54
N GLU A 208 -5.74 -8.38 -18.42
CA GLU A 208 -5.03 -8.26 -17.13
C GLU A 208 -4.80 -9.62 -16.43
N LEU A 209 -5.52 -10.66 -16.83
CA LEU A 209 -5.38 -11.99 -16.26
C LEU A 209 -4.06 -12.63 -16.74
N PRO A 210 -3.13 -12.96 -15.84
CA PRO A 210 -1.83 -13.46 -16.27
C PRO A 210 -1.93 -14.92 -16.74
N ASP A 211 -1.15 -15.28 -17.77
CA ASP A 211 -1.13 -16.62 -18.37
C ASP A 211 -0.94 -17.75 -17.34
N TRP A 212 -0.06 -17.56 -16.35
CA TRP A 212 0.21 -18.56 -15.31
C TRP A 212 -1.04 -18.89 -14.47
N LEU A 213 -1.92 -17.91 -14.25
CA LEU A 213 -3.13 -18.09 -13.47
C LEU A 213 -4.14 -18.95 -14.23
N ILE A 214 -4.30 -18.67 -15.52
CA ILE A 214 -5.19 -19.41 -16.42
C ILE A 214 -4.70 -20.86 -16.57
N GLN A 215 -3.39 -21.05 -16.75
CA GLN A 215 -2.76 -22.37 -16.85
C GLN A 215 -2.97 -23.18 -15.57
N ASN A 216 -2.58 -22.63 -14.42
CA ASN A 216 -2.73 -23.31 -13.13
C ASN A 216 -4.19 -23.66 -12.82
N TYR A 217 -5.13 -22.76 -13.13
CA TYR A 217 -6.55 -23.03 -12.95
C TYR A 217 -7.00 -24.17 -13.88
N THR A 218 -6.56 -24.15 -15.14
CA THR A 218 -6.97 -25.15 -16.13
C THR A 218 -6.50 -26.56 -15.78
N GLU A 219 -5.32 -26.68 -15.19
CA GLU A 219 -4.78 -27.95 -14.68
C GLU A 219 -5.58 -28.51 -13.49
N GLN A 220 -6.13 -27.62 -12.64
CA GLN A 220 -6.83 -27.99 -11.41
C GLN A 220 -8.33 -28.23 -11.62
N HIS A 221 -8.98 -27.38 -12.42
CA HIS A 221 -10.45 -27.29 -12.52
C HIS A 221 -10.97 -27.56 -13.94
N GLY A 222 -10.08 -27.77 -14.91
CA GLY A 222 -10.44 -27.90 -16.32
C GLY A 222 -10.55 -26.54 -17.04
N PRO A 223 -11.04 -26.51 -18.30
CA PRO A 223 -10.92 -25.34 -19.15
C PRO A 223 -11.48 -24.05 -18.53
N TRP A 224 -10.74 -22.95 -18.68
CA TRP A 224 -11.16 -21.62 -18.24
C TRP A 224 -12.40 -21.14 -19.01
N ASN A 225 -13.58 -21.36 -18.41
CA ASN A 225 -14.88 -20.95 -18.96
C ASN A 225 -15.58 -19.97 -18.00
N LEU A 226 -14.80 -19.09 -17.37
CA LEU A 226 -15.28 -18.08 -16.42
C LEU A 226 -15.59 -16.77 -17.15
N LYS A 227 -16.62 -16.06 -16.69
CA LYS A 227 -17.09 -14.78 -17.24
C LYS A 227 -17.70 -13.93 -16.13
N GLY A 228 -17.74 -12.62 -16.34
CA GLY A 228 -18.26 -11.64 -15.39
C GLY A 228 -17.30 -11.38 -14.23
N ASP A 229 -17.81 -10.72 -13.21
CA ASP A 229 -17.05 -10.29 -12.03
C ASP A 229 -16.78 -11.46 -11.08
N GLY A 230 -15.56 -11.48 -10.55
CA GLY A 230 -15.10 -12.56 -9.70
C GLY A 230 -13.88 -12.21 -8.88
N MET A 231 -13.67 -12.97 -7.83
CA MET A 231 -12.50 -12.85 -6.97
C MET A 231 -11.71 -14.14 -7.04
N ILE A 232 -10.42 -13.98 -7.26
CA ILE A 232 -9.50 -15.09 -7.42
C ILE A 232 -8.63 -15.15 -6.18
N PHE A 233 -8.63 -16.31 -5.54
CA PHE A 233 -7.73 -16.64 -4.45
C PHE A 233 -6.62 -17.53 -4.98
N VAL A 234 -5.38 -17.21 -4.58
CA VAL A 234 -4.19 -17.97 -4.97
C VAL A 234 -3.45 -18.36 -3.71
N ASN A 235 -3.18 -19.66 -3.55
CA ASN A 235 -2.39 -20.19 -2.45
C ASN A 235 -0.92 -20.30 -2.84
N GLU A 236 -0.01 -20.22 -1.86
CA GLU A 236 1.42 -20.46 -2.06
C GLU A 236 1.75 -21.87 -2.61
N SER A 237 0.83 -22.83 -2.44
CA SER A 237 0.93 -24.17 -3.02
C SER A 237 0.66 -24.22 -4.54
N GLY A 238 0.13 -23.13 -5.11
CA GLY A 238 -0.39 -23.07 -6.48
C GLY A 238 -1.89 -23.32 -6.58
N GLU A 239 -2.57 -23.66 -5.48
CA GLU A 239 -4.03 -23.84 -5.47
C GLU A 239 -4.74 -22.54 -5.85
N ILE A 240 -5.73 -22.64 -6.75
CA ILE A 240 -6.56 -21.52 -7.18
C ILE A 240 -8.02 -21.78 -6.81
N GLN A 241 -8.66 -20.81 -6.17
CA GLN A 241 -10.09 -20.84 -5.88
C GLN A 241 -10.77 -19.60 -6.45
N VAL A 242 -11.88 -19.81 -7.17
CA VAL A 242 -12.65 -18.72 -7.79
C VAL A 242 -13.98 -18.54 -7.08
N PHE A 243 -14.24 -17.29 -6.71
CA PHE A 243 -15.49 -16.82 -6.16
C PHE A 243 -16.21 -16.01 -7.24
N ASN A 244 -17.40 -16.43 -7.63
CA ASN A 244 -18.22 -15.76 -8.63
C ASN A 244 -19.22 -14.81 -7.95
N ALA A 245 -19.40 -13.62 -8.51
CA ALA A 245 -20.36 -12.66 -7.97
C ALA A 245 -21.79 -13.21 -7.99
N GLY A 246 -22.56 -12.86 -6.95
CA GLY A 246 -23.94 -13.31 -6.76
C GLY A 246 -24.08 -14.76 -6.28
N LEU A 247 -23.15 -15.65 -6.65
CA LEU A 247 -23.13 -17.03 -6.17
C LEU A 247 -22.35 -17.17 -4.86
N ASP A 248 -21.12 -16.66 -4.81
CA ASP A 248 -20.20 -16.85 -3.70
C ASP A 248 -20.13 -15.60 -2.79
N TYR A 249 -20.45 -14.42 -3.32
CA TYR A 249 -20.43 -13.17 -2.57
C TYR A 249 -21.41 -12.14 -3.15
N LEU A 250 -21.82 -11.19 -2.30
CA LEU A 250 -22.89 -10.23 -2.62
C LEU A 250 -22.41 -8.78 -2.76
N ASN A 251 -21.23 -8.45 -2.25
CA ASN A 251 -20.68 -7.11 -2.47
C ASN A 251 -20.24 -6.94 -3.93
N LYS A 252 -20.28 -5.71 -4.44
CA LYS A 252 -19.77 -5.41 -5.79
C LYS A 252 -18.26 -5.61 -5.91
N THR A 253 -17.53 -5.35 -4.83
CA THR A 253 -16.08 -5.56 -4.68
C THR A 253 -15.78 -5.92 -3.21
N PRO A 254 -14.57 -6.41 -2.90
CA PRO A 254 -14.12 -6.47 -1.51
C PRO A 254 -14.17 -5.07 -0.88
N LEU A 255 -14.66 -5.01 0.35
CA LEU A 255 -14.78 -3.75 1.10
C LEU A 255 -13.85 -3.78 2.31
N ILE A 256 -13.10 -2.71 2.53
CA ILE A 256 -12.47 -2.43 3.82
C ILE A 256 -13.50 -1.76 4.72
N ARG A 257 -13.72 -2.34 5.90
CA ARG A 257 -14.64 -1.83 6.91
C ARG A 257 -13.90 -1.40 8.16
N THR A 258 -14.05 -0.14 8.53
CA THR A 258 -13.54 0.40 9.79
C THR A 258 -14.66 0.38 10.83
N PRO A 259 -14.50 -0.31 11.98
CA PRO A 259 -15.45 -0.19 13.07
C PRO A 259 -15.50 1.24 13.61
N ARG A 260 -16.70 1.80 13.79
CA ARG A 260 -16.91 3.13 14.40
C ARG A 260 -16.28 3.27 15.78
N LEU A 261 -16.28 2.17 16.53
CA LEU A 261 -15.61 2.04 17.82
C LEU A 261 -14.43 1.10 17.63
N ASN A 262 -13.40 1.54 16.90
CA ASN A 262 -12.13 0.83 16.87
C ASN A 262 -11.30 1.25 18.09
N LYS A 263 -10.73 0.26 18.78
CA LYS A 263 -9.96 0.48 20.02
C LYS A 263 -8.73 1.35 19.80
N GLY A 264 -8.18 1.27 18.58
CA GLY A 264 -7.07 2.08 18.16
C GLY A 264 -7.38 3.58 18.09
N GLY A 265 -8.64 4.02 18.06
CA GLY A 265 -9.01 5.44 17.99
C GLY A 265 -8.81 6.10 16.62
N PHE A 266 -8.73 5.31 15.55
CA PHE A 266 -8.62 5.80 14.17
C PHE A 266 -9.95 6.36 13.66
N ASN A 267 -9.92 7.57 13.10
CA ASN A 267 -11.05 8.18 12.42
C ASN A 267 -10.90 7.95 10.90
N LEU A 268 -11.48 6.86 10.40
CA LEU A 268 -11.45 6.45 8.99
C LEU A 268 -12.89 6.25 8.49
N PRO A 269 -13.13 6.27 7.17
CA PRO A 269 -14.46 5.94 6.64
C PRO A 269 -14.92 4.55 7.08
N ASP A 270 -16.22 4.42 7.35
CA ASP A 270 -16.85 3.16 7.78
C ASP A 270 -16.66 2.05 6.73
N VAL A 271 -16.67 2.42 5.43
CA VAL A 271 -16.60 1.49 4.29
C VAL A 271 -15.84 2.13 3.14
N VAL A 272 -14.86 1.42 2.59
CA VAL A 272 -14.12 1.79 1.38
C VAL A 272 -13.93 0.56 0.49
N PRO A 273 -14.26 0.59 -0.80
CA PRO A 273 -13.93 -0.49 -1.73
C PRO A 273 -12.42 -0.71 -1.87
N TYR A 274 -12.00 -1.96 -2.03
CA TYR A 274 -10.61 -2.33 -2.28
C TYR A 274 -10.53 -3.53 -3.24
N PRO A 275 -10.41 -3.31 -4.55
CA PRO A 275 -10.42 -4.40 -5.53
C PRO A 275 -9.06 -5.10 -5.70
N ASP A 276 -7.97 -4.52 -5.21
CA ASP A 276 -6.60 -4.97 -5.46
C ASP A 276 -6.16 -6.17 -4.61
N TRP A 277 -4.91 -6.59 -4.81
CA TRP A 277 -4.33 -7.72 -4.10
C TRP A 277 -4.26 -7.49 -2.60
N PHE A 278 -4.62 -8.50 -1.82
CA PHE A 278 -4.41 -8.53 -0.38
C PHE A 278 -4.01 -9.92 0.12
N ASP A 279 -3.18 -9.92 1.15
CA ASP A 279 -2.80 -11.07 1.97
C ASP A 279 -3.92 -11.42 2.95
N ILE A 280 -4.08 -12.72 3.20
CA ILE A 280 -4.95 -13.19 4.27
C ILE A 280 -4.08 -13.65 5.44
N VAL A 281 -4.11 -12.86 6.52
CA VAL A 281 -3.29 -13.10 7.71
C VAL A 281 -4.12 -13.45 8.94
N LEU A 282 -3.52 -14.26 9.81
CA LEU A 282 -3.94 -14.46 11.19
C LEU A 282 -3.05 -13.59 12.08
N ILE A 283 -3.62 -13.06 13.15
CA ILE A 283 -2.93 -12.13 14.05
C ILE A 283 -2.90 -12.69 15.47
N GLU A 284 -1.87 -12.32 16.23
CA GLU A 284 -1.84 -12.56 17.67
C GLU A 284 -2.98 -11.84 18.40
N ARG A 285 -3.35 -12.34 19.58
CA ARG A 285 -4.53 -11.87 20.33
C ARG A 285 -4.43 -10.44 20.84
N ASP A 286 -3.23 -9.90 20.96
CA ASP A 286 -2.95 -8.55 21.45
C ASP A 286 -2.87 -7.51 20.34
N TYR A 287 -3.04 -7.92 19.08
CA TYR A 287 -3.33 -6.99 18.00
C TYR A 287 -4.74 -6.42 18.12
N GLU A 288 -4.84 -5.13 17.84
CA GLU A 288 -6.10 -4.45 17.58
C GLU A 288 -6.30 -4.34 16.07
N VAL A 289 -7.48 -4.75 15.61
CA VAL A 289 -7.83 -4.59 14.20
C VAL A 289 -8.40 -3.19 13.98
N ILE A 290 -7.75 -2.44 13.10
CA ILE A 290 -8.18 -1.09 12.68
C ILE A 290 -9.34 -1.23 11.69
N SER A 291 -9.21 -2.14 10.73
CA SER A 291 -10.22 -2.40 9.71
C SER A 291 -10.16 -3.84 9.20
N TYR A 292 -11.27 -4.29 8.60
CA TYR A 292 -11.44 -5.66 8.09
C TYR A 292 -11.76 -5.66 6.60
N PHE A 293 -11.26 -6.64 5.87
CA PHE A 293 -11.84 -7.00 4.58
C PHE A 293 -13.18 -7.71 4.78
N ASP A 294 -14.16 -7.28 3.99
CA ASP A 294 -15.50 -7.83 3.94
C ASP A 294 -15.94 -8.08 2.48
N LEU A 295 -16.08 -9.35 2.16
CA LEU A 295 -16.58 -9.84 0.88
C LEU A 295 -18.12 -9.95 0.82
N ASN A 296 -18.78 -9.99 1.97
CA ASN A 296 -20.19 -10.35 2.15
C ASN A 296 -20.52 -11.69 1.46
N PRO A 297 -19.88 -12.79 1.91
CA PRO A 297 -20.04 -14.10 1.28
C PRO A 297 -21.46 -14.65 1.46
N THR A 298 -21.93 -15.41 0.48
CA THR A 298 -23.14 -16.25 0.60
C THR A 298 -22.87 -17.48 1.46
N ASP A 299 -23.87 -18.34 1.69
CA ASP A 299 -23.65 -19.60 2.41
C ASP A 299 -22.69 -20.54 1.65
N GLU A 300 -22.72 -20.49 0.32
CA GLU A 300 -21.80 -21.17 -0.59
C GLU A 300 -20.37 -20.61 -0.44
N GLY A 301 -20.21 -19.29 -0.52
CA GLY A 301 -18.90 -18.64 -0.35
C GLY A 301 -18.33 -18.85 1.05
N LEU A 302 -19.17 -18.83 2.10
CA LEU A 302 -18.76 -19.16 3.46
C LEU A 302 -18.29 -20.61 3.58
N SER A 303 -18.91 -21.53 2.84
CA SER A 303 -18.50 -22.93 2.82
C SER A 303 -17.14 -23.09 2.13
N LYS A 304 -16.92 -22.42 0.99
CA LYS A 304 -15.62 -22.36 0.32
C LYS A 304 -14.53 -21.78 1.24
N LEU A 305 -14.79 -20.64 1.90
CA LEU A 305 -13.84 -20.06 2.85
C LEU A 305 -13.48 -21.05 3.96
N ARG A 306 -14.44 -21.78 4.51
CA ARG A 306 -14.19 -22.80 5.55
C ARG A 306 -13.36 -23.97 5.03
N GLU A 307 -13.60 -24.43 3.79
CA GLU A 307 -12.82 -25.48 3.15
C GLU A 307 -11.36 -25.05 2.95
N MET A 308 -11.14 -23.78 2.62
CA MET A 308 -9.81 -23.16 2.52
C MET A 308 -9.13 -22.90 3.88
N GLY A 309 -9.85 -23.13 5.00
CA GLY A 309 -9.36 -22.83 6.35
C GLY A 309 -9.37 -21.34 6.71
N LEU A 310 -10.13 -20.53 5.96
CA LEU A 310 -10.16 -19.09 6.07
C LEU A 310 -11.34 -18.58 6.91
N PRO A 311 -11.15 -17.52 7.73
CA PRO A 311 -12.25 -16.90 8.46
C PRO A 311 -13.18 -16.10 7.52
N ARG A 312 -14.34 -15.68 8.03
CA ARG A 312 -15.28 -14.83 7.27
C ARG A 312 -14.79 -13.39 7.11
N PHE A 313 -14.06 -12.88 8.10
CA PHE A 313 -13.49 -11.54 8.13
C PHE A 313 -11.98 -11.66 8.18
N PHE A 314 -11.28 -10.91 7.35
CA PHE A 314 -9.83 -10.83 7.35
C PHE A 314 -9.41 -9.46 7.89
N PRO A 315 -8.34 -9.35 8.67
CA PRO A 315 -7.77 -8.05 8.99
C PRO A 315 -7.28 -7.36 7.71
N ALA A 316 -7.58 -6.07 7.56
CA ALA A 316 -7.07 -5.23 6.47
C ALA A 316 -5.95 -4.30 6.97
N ALA A 317 -6.12 -3.72 8.16
CA ALA A 317 -5.07 -3.01 8.88
C ALA A 317 -5.13 -3.38 10.36
N VAL A 318 -3.98 -3.61 10.97
CA VAL A 318 -3.85 -3.97 12.38
C VAL A 318 -2.75 -3.19 13.06
N SER A 319 -2.88 -3.02 14.37
CA SER A 319 -1.89 -2.35 15.21
C SER A 319 -1.68 -3.06 16.54
N LYS A 320 -0.45 -3.05 17.02
CA LYS A 320 -0.07 -3.55 18.35
C LYS A 320 0.94 -2.58 18.96
N LYS A 321 0.91 -2.39 20.28
CA LYS A 321 1.92 -1.58 20.96
C LYS A 321 3.27 -2.29 20.97
N ASN A 322 4.34 -1.53 20.83
CA ASN A 322 5.73 -1.97 20.94
C ASN A 322 6.48 -1.03 21.90
N GLY A 323 6.16 -1.09 23.19
CA GLY A 323 6.74 -0.18 24.18
C GLY A 323 6.28 1.27 23.93
N ALA A 324 7.25 2.16 23.69
CA ALA A 324 7.01 3.54 23.26
C ALA A 324 6.35 3.64 21.86
N GLY A 325 6.74 2.78 20.92
CA GLY A 325 6.23 2.76 19.54
C GLY A 325 5.10 1.76 19.29
N TYR A 326 4.88 1.45 18.02
CA TYR A 326 3.82 0.57 17.54
C TYR A 326 4.27 -0.34 16.40
N MET A 327 3.66 -1.53 16.29
CA MET A 327 3.76 -2.37 15.11
C MET A 327 2.44 -2.30 14.34
N TYR A 328 2.52 -1.91 13.07
CA TYR A 328 1.42 -1.88 12.13
C TYR A 328 1.65 -2.89 11.02
N TYR A 329 0.57 -3.55 10.59
CA TYR A 329 0.59 -4.36 9.38
C TYR A 329 -0.63 -4.06 8.53
N PHE A 330 -0.40 -3.76 7.25
CA PHE A 330 -1.44 -3.52 6.24
C PHE A 330 -1.46 -4.71 5.30
N SER A 331 -2.61 -5.37 5.18
CA SER A 331 -2.72 -6.62 4.43
C SER A 331 -3.03 -6.42 2.95
N GLY A 332 -3.29 -5.19 2.52
CA GLY A 332 -3.32 -4.83 1.10
C GLY A 332 -2.13 -3.95 0.75
N ASP A 333 -1.88 -3.85 -0.55
CA ASP A 333 -0.97 -2.88 -1.15
C ASP A 333 -1.60 -1.48 -1.05
N PHE A 334 -1.43 -0.79 0.08
CA PHE A 334 -2.14 0.47 0.32
C PHE A 334 -1.34 1.68 -0.14
N SER A 335 -0.01 1.56 -0.17
CA SER A 335 0.89 2.60 -0.67
C SER A 335 0.96 2.67 -2.19
N ASP A 336 0.62 1.58 -2.91
CA ASP A 336 0.45 1.55 -4.36
C ASP A 336 -0.50 2.66 -4.80
N PHE A 337 0.05 3.60 -5.56
CA PHE A 337 -0.69 4.68 -6.18
C PHE A 337 -0.21 4.85 -7.62
N ASP A 338 -1.11 4.91 -8.60
CA ASP A 338 -0.79 5.07 -10.02
C ASP A 338 -1.26 6.41 -10.61
N GLY A 339 -1.68 7.35 -9.75
CA GLY A 339 -2.18 8.66 -10.18
C GLY A 339 -1.15 9.79 -10.24
N GLU A 340 -1.57 10.93 -10.77
CA GLU A 340 -0.87 12.21 -10.56
C GLU A 340 -1.38 12.85 -9.25
N VAL A 341 -0.63 12.73 -8.16
CA VAL A 341 -0.97 13.38 -6.87
C VAL A 341 -0.92 14.93 -6.92
N GLY A 342 -0.37 15.50 -8.00
CA GLY A 342 -0.10 16.93 -8.09
C GLY A 342 0.96 17.38 -7.06
N SER A 343 0.93 18.66 -6.68
CA SER A 343 1.88 19.19 -5.71
C SER A 343 1.39 18.98 -4.27
N PRO A 344 2.21 18.46 -3.35
CA PRO A 344 1.87 18.37 -1.92
C PRO A 344 1.81 19.73 -1.24
N LYS A 345 2.22 20.81 -1.92
CA LYS A 345 2.40 22.15 -1.35
C LYS A 345 1.11 22.98 -1.26
N PHE A 346 -0.06 22.35 -1.33
CA PHE A 346 -1.36 23.02 -1.26
C PHE A 346 -2.13 22.59 -0.04
N LYS A 347 -2.15 23.43 1.00
CA LYS A 347 -2.85 23.11 2.24
C LYS A 347 -4.35 22.91 1.97
N GLY A 348 -4.89 21.82 2.50
CA GLY A 348 -6.30 21.45 2.35
C GLY A 348 -6.68 20.77 1.03
N ILE A 349 -5.73 20.52 0.12
CA ILE A 349 -6.03 19.81 -1.13
C ILE A 349 -6.60 18.40 -0.90
N SER A 350 -6.20 17.74 0.19
CA SER A 350 -6.74 16.44 0.58
C SER A 350 -8.25 16.47 0.84
N TYR A 351 -8.77 17.52 1.49
CA TYR A 351 -10.21 17.67 1.71
C TYR A 351 -10.98 17.90 0.41
N LEU A 352 -10.37 18.64 -0.51
CA LEU A 352 -10.93 18.90 -1.82
C LEU A 352 -11.02 17.60 -2.64
N TRP A 353 -9.92 16.84 -2.71
CA TRP A 353 -9.90 15.55 -3.41
C TRP A 353 -10.83 14.51 -2.78
N ARG A 354 -10.88 14.40 -1.46
CA ARG A 354 -11.87 13.54 -0.76
C ARG A 354 -13.32 13.87 -1.14
N GLY A 355 -13.63 15.13 -1.44
CA GLY A 355 -14.95 15.56 -1.88
C GLY A 355 -15.24 15.29 -3.36
N PHE A 356 -14.21 15.23 -4.21
CA PHE A 356 -14.32 14.95 -5.65
C PHE A 356 -14.32 13.46 -5.97
N TYR A 357 -13.50 12.67 -5.29
CA TYR A 357 -13.49 11.22 -5.47
C TYR A 357 -14.68 10.60 -4.77
N VAL A 358 -15.53 9.95 -5.55
CA VAL A 358 -16.65 9.19 -5.02
C VAL A 358 -16.07 7.96 -4.33
N VAL A 359 -16.23 7.86 -3.01
CA VAL A 359 -15.74 6.73 -2.20
C VAL A 359 -16.18 5.37 -2.74
N ALA A 360 -17.31 5.31 -3.48
CA ALA A 360 -17.83 4.10 -4.08
C ALA A 360 -17.24 3.74 -5.47
N ASP A 361 -16.44 4.63 -6.08
CA ASP A 361 -15.78 4.33 -7.35
C ASP A 361 -14.50 3.53 -7.11
N TYR A 362 -14.64 2.21 -7.17
CA TYR A 362 -13.55 1.26 -6.93
C TYR A 362 -12.59 1.15 -8.12
N ARG A 363 -12.92 1.71 -9.29
CA ARG A 363 -12.00 1.75 -10.44
C ARG A 363 -10.93 2.81 -10.28
N ASP A 364 -11.12 3.74 -9.35
CA ASP A 364 -10.21 4.84 -9.10
C ASP A 364 -9.37 4.59 -7.84
N ARG A 365 -8.12 4.17 -8.05
CA ARG A 365 -7.14 3.98 -6.97
C ARG A 365 -6.87 5.26 -6.18
N GLN A 366 -7.07 6.42 -6.80
CA GLN A 366 -6.93 7.71 -6.12
C GLN A 366 -8.00 7.90 -5.06
N GLY A 367 -9.20 7.35 -5.29
CA GLY A 367 -10.27 7.31 -4.30
C GLY A 367 -9.83 6.61 -3.01
N PHE A 368 -9.16 5.44 -3.12
CA PHE A 368 -8.65 4.71 -1.97
C PHE A 368 -7.54 5.49 -1.24
N PHE A 369 -6.58 6.05 -1.99
CA PHE A 369 -5.50 6.86 -1.45
C PHE A 369 -6.02 8.03 -0.59
N TRP A 370 -6.89 8.87 -1.17
CA TRP A 370 -7.36 10.08 -0.50
C TRP A 370 -8.29 9.79 0.68
N ASN A 371 -9.15 8.76 0.56
CA ASN A 371 -10.21 8.50 1.54
C ASN A 371 -9.79 7.53 2.64
N TYR A 372 -8.84 6.62 2.40
CA TYR A 372 -8.45 5.60 3.38
C TYR A 372 -6.96 5.65 3.74
N TYR A 373 -6.06 5.45 2.77
CA TYR A 373 -4.63 5.30 3.05
C TYR A 373 -4.01 6.58 3.64
N MET A 374 -4.17 7.73 2.98
CA MET A 374 -3.65 9.01 3.49
C MET A 374 -4.18 9.36 4.90
N PRO A 375 -5.50 9.25 5.21
CA PRO A 375 -5.96 9.44 6.58
C PRO A 375 -5.44 8.40 7.58
N LEU A 376 -5.27 7.13 7.19
CA LEU A 376 -4.67 6.10 8.03
C LEU A 376 -3.22 6.44 8.37
N ILE A 377 -2.37 6.63 7.36
CA ILE A 377 -0.95 6.90 7.58
C ILE A 377 -0.73 8.21 8.32
N SER A 378 -1.53 9.26 8.04
CA SER A 378 -1.42 10.53 8.77
C SER A 378 -1.65 10.37 10.28
N GLN A 379 -2.62 9.54 10.69
CA GLN A 379 -2.89 9.27 12.09
C GLN A 379 -1.83 8.37 12.73
N VAL A 380 -1.16 7.52 11.95
CA VAL A 380 0.00 6.76 12.44
C VAL A 380 1.18 7.69 12.69
N LEU A 381 1.51 8.57 11.74
CA LEU A 381 2.60 9.54 11.85
C LEU A 381 2.37 10.54 13.00
N GLU A 382 1.14 11.04 13.16
CA GLU A 382 0.78 11.93 14.28
C GLU A 382 0.95 11.26 15.66
N ARG A 383 0.70 9.95 15.77
CA ARG A 383 0.91 9.20 17.02
C ARG A 383 2.39 9.08 17.35
N GLU A 384 3.21 8.79 16.34
CA GLU A 384 4.65 8.71 16.53
C GLU A 384 5.23 10.05 16.97
N GLU A 385 4.86 11.14 16.26
CA GLU A 385 5.22 12.50 16.64
C GLU A 385 4.81 12.83 18.09
N SER A 386 3.62 12.42 18.53
CA SER A 386 3.14 12.70 19.89
C SER A 386 3.80 11.87 20.99
N SER A 387 4.52 10.80 20.62
CA SER A 387 5.20 9.90 21.55
C SER A 387 6.66 10.31 21.80
N ASN A 388 7.22 11.12 20.89
CA ASN A 388 8.51 11.81 20.99
C ASN A 388 8.39 13.15 21.74
#